data_AF-A0A925GUW8-F1
#
_entry.id   AF-A0A925GUW8-F1
#
_cell.length_a   1.000
_cell.length_b   1.000
_cell.length_c   1.000
_cell.angle_alpha   90.00
_cell.angle_beta   90.00
_cell.angle_gamma   90.00
#
_symmetry.space_group_name_H-M   'P 1'
#
loop_
_entity.id
_entity.type
_entity.pdbx_description
1 polymer ?
#
loop_
_entity_poly.entity_id
_entity_poly.type
_entity_poly.pdbx_seq_one_letter_code
_entity_poly.pdbx_strand_id
1 'polypeptide(L)'
;MKIKNVVATVLIAAGVTVVPTFAGPGRMASGHGRHMGRMSAALSLTDAQKANAKQIFEDSKREAQPIAEQMRQVRADLEVAVKENNASAIASLSTRQGQLAGQLSEIRSRGMASFYAQLTPEQKAKAADLKQGRENRFEKRRGDRQQ
;
A
#
# COMPACT_ATOMS: atom_id res chain seq x y z
N MET A 1 54.79 2.34 -8.32
CA MET A 1 55.54 3.13 -9.33
C MET A 1 54.60 4.18 -9.93
N LYS A 2 55.12 5.22 -10.60
CA LYS A 2 54.38 6.46 -10.92
C LYS A 2 53.40 6.34 -12.10
N ILE A 3 52.21 6.93 -11.93
CA ILE A 3 51.36 7.72 -12.85
C ILE A 3 51.58 7.56 -14.38
N LYS A 4 50.47 7.44 -15.13
CA LYS A 4 50.28 8.12 -16.44
C LYS A 4 48.81 8.28 -16.80
N ASN A 5 48.34 9.52 -16.85
CA ASN A 5 47.06 9.90 -17.48
C ASN A 5 47.24 9.91 -19.00
N VAL A 6 46.21 9.50 -19.75
CA VAL A 6 46.02 9.89 -21.16
C VAL A 6 44.57 10.31 -21.35
N VAL A 7 44.37 11.51 -21.86
CA VAL A 7 43.08 12.06 -22.28
C VAL A 7 43.05 12.03 -23.81
N ALA A 8 41.95 11.58 -24.41
CA ALA A 8 41.73 11.64 -25.86
C ALA A 8 40.24 11.86 -26.18
N THR A 9 39.97 12.85 -27.04
CA THR A 9 38.65 13.46 -27.29
C THR A 9 38.69 14.29 -28.58
N VAL A 10 37.58 14.68 -29.23
CA VAL A 10 36.14 14.49 -28.99
C VAL A 10 35.50 14.01 -30.31
N LEU A 11 34.46 13.16 -30.31
CA LEU A 11 33.46 13.21 -31.40
C LEU A 11 32.04 12.82 -30.94
N ILE A 12 31.12 13.77 -31.09
CA ILE A 12 29.70 13.69 -30.71
C ILE A 12 28.88 13.43 -31.99
N ALA A 13 27.96 12.47 -31.97
CA ALA A 13 26.92 12.36 -32.99
C ALA A 13 25.66 11.63 -32.46
N ALA A 14 24.50 12.09 -32.93
CA ALA A 14 23.17 11.46 -32.80
C ALA A 14 22.66 11.13 -31.39
N GLY A 15 21.94 12.09 -30.79
CA GLY A 15 21.10 11.80 -29.63
C GLY A 15 19.89 10.95 -30.03
N VAL A 16 19.72 9.80 -29.39
CA VAL A 16 18.43 9.09 -29.34
C VAL A 16 17.78 9.43 -28.02
N THR A 17 16.83 10.36 -28.05
CA THR A 17 15.89 10.54 -26.94
C THR A 17 15.00 9.30 -26.87
N VAL A 18 15.34 8.36 -25.98
CA VAL A 18 14.44 7.28 -25.60
C VAL A 18 13.28 7.91 -24.82
N VAL A 19 12.27 8.37 -25.55
CA VAL A 19 10.99 8.74 -24.98
C VAL A 19 10.39 7.47 -24.39
N PRO A 20 10.17 7.37 -23.06
CA PRO A 20 9.48 6.22 -22.49
C PRO A 20 8.05 6.21 -23.02
N THR A 21 7.76 5.28 -23.92
CA THR A 21 6.43 5.04 -24.46
C THR A 21 5.56 4.43 -23.36
N PHE A 22 4.93 5.29 -22.55
CA PHE A 22 3.88 4.91 -21.60
C PHE A 22 2.62 4.45 -22.35
N ALA A 23 2.69 3.25 -22.93
CA ALA A 23 1.64 2.65 -23.73
C ALA A 23 0.55 2.03 -22.85
N GLY A 24 -0.59 2.70 -22.76
CA GLY A 24 -1.89 2.06 -22.51
C GLY A 24 -2.43 2.13 -21.08
N PRO A 25 -3.63 2.72 -20.86
CA PRO A 25 -4.35 2.64 -19.57
C PRO A 25 -4.99 1.26 -19.36
N GLY A 26 -4.15 0.24 -19.12
CA GLY A 26 -4.55 -1.13 -18.80
C GLY A 26 -5.20 -1.23 -17.40
N ARG A 27 -6.47 -1.65 -17.35
CA ARG A 27 -7.31 -1.61 -16.15
C ARG A 27 -6.95 -2.68 -15.09
N MET A 28 -5.90 -2.46 -14.29
CA MET A 28 -5.66 -3.23 -13.05
C MET A 28 -6.21 -2.57 -11.76
N ALA A 29 -7.22 -1.70 -11.88
CA ALA A 29 -7.81 -0.97 -10.75
C ALA A 29 -8.97 -1.70 -10.02
N SER A 30 -9.09 -3.03 -10.16
CA SER A 30 -10.36 -3.74 -9.89
C SER A 30 -10.76 -3.85 -8.40
N GLY A 31 -9.81 -3.72 -7.47
CA GLY A 31 -10.07 -3.76 -6.01
C GLY A 31 -10.11 -2.38 -5.35
N HIS A 32 -8.96 -1.69 -5.30
CA HIS A 32 -8.79 -0.45 -4.53
C HIS A 32 -9.64 0.73 -5.04
N GLY A 33 -9.76 0.90 -6.36
CA GLY A 33 -10.56 1.99 -6.94
C GLY A 33 -12.05 1.89 -6.57
N ARG A 34 -12.60 0.66 -6.49
CA ARG A 34 -13.98 0.43 -6.05
C ARG A 34 -14.20 0.76 -4.57
N HIS A 35 -13.21 0.52 -3.71
CA HIS A 35 -13.31 0.88 -2.29
C HIS A 35 -13.36 2.40 -2.10
N MET A 36 -12.46 3.14 -2.77
CA MET A 36 -12.42 4.59 -2.62
C MET A 36 -13.61 5.28 -3.30
N GLY A 37 -14.09 4.78 -4.44
CA GLY A 37 -15.34 5.26 -5.04
C GLY A 37 -16.54 5.14 -4.09
N ARG A 38 -16.66 4.00 -3.38
CA ARG A 38 -17.71 3.80 -2.37
C ARG A 38 -17.55 4.72 -1.16
N MET A 39 -16.34 4.90 -0.64
CA MET A 39 -16.09 5.79 0.49
C MET A 39 -16.36 7.25 0.14
N SER A 40 -15.91 7.72 -1.04
CA SER A 40 -16.13 9.08 -1.51
C SER A 40 -17.61 9.42 -1.71
N ALA A 41 -18.39 8.47 -2.23
CA ALA A 41 -19.85 8.63 -2.36
C ALA A 41 -20.53 8.62 -0.99
N ALA A 42 -20.16 7.69 -0.10
CA ALA A 42 -20.75 7.58 1.23
C ALA A 42 -20.51 8.82 2.10
N LEU A 43 -19.32 9.44 2.00
CA LEU A 43 -18.96 10.66 2.73
C LEU A 43 -19.30 11.97 1.98
N SER A 44 -19.91 11.88 0.79
CA SER A 44 -20.26 13.05 -0.03
C SER A 44 -19.07 14.00 -0.23
N LEU A 45 -17.90 13.45 -0.57
CA LEU A 45 -16.67 14.24 -0.71
C LEU A 45 -16.75 15.23 -1.88
N THR A 46 -16.15 16.41 -1.71
CA THR A 46 -15.91 17.34 -2.82
C THR A 46 -14.84 16.80 -3.78
N ASP A 47 -14.75 17.32 -5.00
CA ASP A 47 -13.75 16.85 -5.96
C ASP A 47 -12.31 17.16 -5.52
N ALA A 48 -12.10 18.28 -4.83
CA ALA A 48 -10.82 18.57 -4.15
C ALA A 48 -10.49 17.54 -3.07
N GLN A 49 -11.46 17.17 -2.21
CA GLN A 49 -11.27 16.11 -1.22
C GLN A 49 -10.99 14.74 -1.85
N LYS A 50 -11.65 14.40 -2.97
CA LYS A 50 -11.38 13.16 -3.74
C LYS A 50 -9.95 13.15 -4.31
N ALA A 51 -9.48 14.28 -4.85
CA ALA A 51 -8.13 14.42 -5.39
C ALA A 51 -7.08 14.25 -4.29
N ASN A 52 -7.22 14.99 -3.17
CA ASN A 52 -6.33 14.90 -2.02
C ASN A 52 -6.31 13.49 -1.43
N ALA A 53 -7.48 12.86 -1.26
CA ALA A 53 -7.60 11.48 -0.81
C ALA A 53 -6.83 10.52 -1.74
N LYS A 54 -7.07 10.59 -3.06
CA LYS A 54 -6.37 9.74 -4.04
C LYS A 54 -4.85 9.86 -3.92
N GLN A 55 -4.34 11.09 -3.78
CA GLN A 55 -2.90 11.33 -3.62
C GLN A 55 -2.36 10.67 -2.34
N ILE A 56 -2.98 10.96 -1.18
CA ILE A 56 -2.61 10.40 0.13
C ILE A 56 -2.53 8.86 0.09
N PHE A 57 -3.49 8.20 -0.54
CA PHE A 57 -3.54 6.73 -0.59
C PHE A 57 -2.60 6.11 -1.64
N GLU A 58 -2.31 6.78 -2.75
CA GLU A 58 -1.26 6.34 -3.68
C GLU A 58 0.16 6.56 -3.11
N ASP A 59 0.39 7.64 -2.36
CA ASP A 59 1.64 7.85 -1.60
C ASP A 59 1.83 6.76 -0.54
N SER A 60 0.79 6.52 0.29
CA SER A 60 0.81 5.43 1.30
C SER A 60 1.05 4.06 0.67
N LYS A 61 0.50 3.82 -0.52
CA LYS A 61 0.71 2.58 -1.28
C LYS A 61 2.14 2.46 -1.81
N ARG A 62 2.73 3.54 -2.33
CA ARG A 62 4.13 3.58 -2.79
C ARG A 62 5.09 3.30 -1.64
N GLU A 63 4.86 3.92 -0.49
CA GLU A 63 5.65 3.69 0.73
C GLU A 63 5.52 2.25 1.23
N ALA A 64 4.33 1.65 1.13
CA ALA A 64 4.09 0.27 1.55
C ALA A 64 4.66 -0.80 0.58
N GLN A 65 4.98 -0.47 -0.68
CA GLN A 65 5.46 -1.44 -1.68
C GLN A 65 6.69 -2.27 -1.23
N PRO A 66 7.82 -1.67 -0.80
CA PRO A 66 8.99 -2.45 -0.39
C PRO A 66 8.73 -3.35 0.82
N ILE A 67 7.84 -2.94 1.73
CA ILE A 67 7.45 -3.74 2.91
C ILE A 67 6.51 -4.88 2.50
N ALA A 68 5.62 -4.65 1.53
CA ALA A 68 4.76 -5.68 0.96
C ALA A 68 5.57 -6.75 0.22
N GLU A 69 6.68 -6.39 -0.44
CA GLU A 69 7.56 -7.36 -1.10
C GLU A 69 8.35 -8.20 -0.07
N GLN A 70 8.90 -7.57 0.97
CA GLN A 70 9.52 -8.32 2.08
C GLN A 70 8.51 -9.25 2.77
N MET A 71 7.25 -8.82 2.93
CA MET A 71 6.16 -9.62 3.46
C MET A 71 5.82 -10.82 2.55
N ARG A 72 5.98 -10.70 1.22
CA ARG A 72 5.85 -11.85 0.31
C ARG A 72 6.99 -12.84 0.50
N GLN A 73 8.23 -12.37 0.56
CA GLN A 73 9.40 -13.23 0.75
C GLN A 73 9.31 -14.01 2.06
N VAL A 74 9.06 -13.34 3.18
CA VAL A 74 8.93 -13.98 4.51
C VAL A 74 7.84 -15.07 4.54
N ARG A 75 6.76 -14.92 3.76
CA ARG A 75 5.71 -15.97 3.65
C ARG A 75 6.16 -17.17 2.83
N ALA A 76 6.93 -16.95 1.75
CA ALA A 76 7.52 -18.05 0.99
C ALA A 76 8.56 -18.81 1.82
N ASP A 77 9.42 -18.08 2.55
CA ASP A 77 10.41 -18.66 3.45
C ASP A 77 9.74 -19.45 4.59
N LEU A 78 8.61 -18.98 5.13
CA LEU A 78 7.81 -19.71 6.11
C LEU A 78 7.23 -21.00 5.55
N GLU A 79 6.76 -21.01 4.30
CA GLU A 79 6.25 -22.22 3.64
C GLU A 79 7.35 -23.28 3.49
N VAL A 80 8.58 -22.86 3.17
CA VAL A 80 9.77 -23.74 3.15
C VAL A 80 10.09 -24.25 4.55
N ALA A 81 10.23 -23.35 5.53
CA ALA A 81 10.56 -23.71 6.91
C ALA A 81 9.54 -24.69 7.55
N VAL A 82 8.25 -24.58 7.21
CA VAL A 82 7.21 -25.52 7.63
C VAL A 82 7.40 -26.89 6.99
N LYS A 83 7.70 -26.97 5.69
CA LYS A 83 7.98 -28.25 4.99
C LYS A 83 9.24 -28.95 5.51
N GLU A 84 10.22 -28.18 5.95
CA GLU A 84 11.47 -28.67 6.56
C GLU A 84 11.34 -28.97 8.07
N ASN A 85 10.19 -28.67 8.69
CA ASN A 85 9.99 -28.70 10.15
C ASN A 85 11.04 -27.89 10.94
N ASN A 86 11.52 -26.78 10.37
CA ASN A 86 12.58 -25.95 10.92
C ASN A 86 12.02 -24.94 11.94
N ALA A 87 11.79 -25.40 13.18
CA ALA A 87 11.19 -24.61 14.25
C ALA A 87 11.88 -23.24 14.52
N SER A 88 13.21 -23.15 14.37
CA SER A 88 13.96 -21.90 14.57
C SER A 88 13.71 -20.89 13.44
N ALA A 89 13.68 -21.35 12.18
CA ALA A 89 13.28 -20.53 11.05
C ALA A 89 11.82 -20.07 11.18
N ILE A 90 10.90 -20.95 11.59
CA ILE A 90 9.49 -20.61 11.80
C ILE A 90 9.34 -19.49 12.84
N ALA A 91 10.01 -19.59 14.00
CA ALA A 91 9.95 -18.57 15.06
C ALA A 91 10.51 -17.21 14.63
N SER A 92 11.68 -17.20 13.99
CA SER A 92 12.35 -15.96 13.54
C SER A 92 11.61 -15.28 12.38
N LEU A 93 11.16 -16.04 11.38
CA LEU A 93 10.37 -15.52 10.26
C LEU A 93 8.99 -15.01 10.71
N SER A 94 8.33 -15.71 11.65
CA SER A 94 7.06 -15.24 12.23
C SER A 94 7.22 -13.91 12.97
N THR A 95 8.33 -13.74 13.69
CA THR A 95 8.67 -12.47 14.36
C THR A 95 8.86 -11.35 13.33
N ARG A 96 9.61 -11.62 12.26
CA ARG A 96 9.79 -10.66 11.15
C ARG A 96 8.47 -10.34 10.45
N GLN A 97 7.59 -11.32 10.25
CA GLN A 97 6.26 -11.11 9.68
C GLN A 97 5.42 -10.15 10.54
N GLY A 98 5.47 -10.30 11.87
CA GLY A 98 4.82 -9.39 12.82
C GLY A 98 5.33 -7.95 12.70
N GLN A 99 6.65 -7.76 12.63
CA GLN A 99 7.28 -6.44 12.45
C GLN A 99 6.85 -5.76 11.14
N LEU A 100 6.93 -6.48 10.01
CA LEU A 100 6.49 -5.98 8.71
C LEU A 100 4.98 -5.67 8.68
N ALA A 101 4.15 -6.45 9.39
CA ALA A 101 2.73 -6.18 9.53
C ALA A 101 2.46 -4.89 10.33
N GLY A 102 3.25 -4.64 11.38
CA GLY A 102 3.22 -3.39 12.15
C GLY A 102 3.52 -2.17 11.27
N GLN A 103 4.62 -2.20 10.51
CA GLN A 103 5.00 -1.12 9.59
C GLN A 103 3.93 -0.85 8.53
N LEU A 104 3.35 -1.92 7.93
CA LEU A 104 2.23 -1.79 6.99
C LEU A 104 0.95 -1.23 7.65
N SER A 105 0.76 -1.45 8.95
CA SER A 105 -0.35 -0.87 9.72
C SER A 105 -0.12 0.62 9.98
N GLU A 106 1.10 1.00 10.34
CA GLU A 106 1.52 2.39 10.58
C GLU A 106 1.31 3.26 9.34
N ILE A 107 1.83 2.85 8.17
CA ILE A 107 1.70 3.59 6.90
C ILE A 107 0.21 3.81 6.55
N ARG A 108 -0.61 2.76 6.67
CA ARG A 108 -2.06 2.86 6.42
C ARG A 108 -2.77 3.78 7.42
N SER A 109 -2.36 3.74 8.68
CA SER A 109 -2.95 4.55 9.74
C SER A 109 -2.60 6.02 9.57
N ARG A 110 -1.35 6.34 9.22
CA ARG A 110 -0.90 7.69 8.87
C ARG A 110 -1.62 8.24 7.64
N GLY A 111 -1.72 7.46 6.57
CA GLY A 111 -2.52 7.84 5.39
C GLY A 111 -4.00 8.08 5.72
N MET A 112 -4.60 7.24 6.56
CA MET A 112 -5.98 7.42 7.02
C MET A 112 -6.13 8.67 7.90
N ALA A 113 -5.18 8.96 8.79
CA ALA A 113 -5.19 10.17 9.62
C ALA A 113 -5.10 11.44 8.77
N SER A 114 -4.20 11.47 7.78
CA SER A 114 -4.10 12.58 6.80
C SER A 114 -5.40 12.76 6.01
N PHE A 115 -6.07 11.67 5.62
CA PHE A 115 -7.38 11.76 4.97
C PHE A 115 -8.47 12.29 5.92
N TYR A 116 -8.55 11.80 7.16
CA TYR A 116 -9.50 12.30 8.17
C TYR A 116 -9.30 13.79 8.47
N ALA A 117 -8.07 14.29 8.43
CA ALA A 117 -7.79 15.72 8.60
C ALA A 117 -8.43 16.61 7.51
N GLN A 118 -8.72 16.06 6.32
CA GLN A 118 -9.37 16.76 5.21
C GLN A 118 -10.91 16.74 5.27
N LEU A 119 -11.50 16.03 6.25
CA LEU A 119 -12.95 15.90 6.39
C LEU A 119 -13.56 16.99 7.30
N THR A 120 -14.75 17.46 6.92
CA THR A 120 -15.57 18.33 7.79
C THR A 120 -16.06 17.57 9.04
N PRO A 121 -16.51 18.25 10.10
CA PRO A 121 -17.08 17.59 11.29
C PRO A 121 -18.23 16.64 10.96
N GLU A 122 -19.11 17.03 10.03
CA GLU A 122 -20.27 16.25 9.60
C GLU A 122 -19.85 15.00 8.83
N GLN A 123 -18.83 15.11 7.97
CA GLN A 123 -18.23 13.98 7.26
C GLN A 123 -17.54 13.01 8.24
N LYS A 124 -16.91 13.51 9.31
CA LYS A 124 -16.31 12.69 10.37
C LYS A 124 -17.36 11.93 11.16
N ALA A 125 -18.45 12.58 11.56
CA ALA A 125 -19.60 11.93 12.21
C ALA A 125 -20.17 10.81 11.32
N LYS A 126 -20.45 11.10 10.04
CA LYS A 126 -20.92 10.12 9.07
C LYS A 126 -19.94 8.95 8.86
N ALA A 127 -18.63 9.20 8.94
CA ALA A 127 -17.62 8.14 8.87
C ALA A 127 -17.66 7.20 10.10
N ALA A 128 -17.94 7.75 11.29
CA ALA A 128 -18.14 6.97 12.51
C ALA A 128 -19.41 6.11 12.43
N ASP A 129 -20.54 6.66 11.99
CA ASP A 129 -21.80 5.91 11.80
C ASP A 129 -21.61 4.74 10.81
N LEU A 130 -20.91 5.00 9.70
CA LEU A 130 -20.56 3.98 8.71
C LEU A 130 -19.58 2.92 9.25
N LYS A 131 -18.79 3.23 10.28
CA LYS A 131 -17.95 2.26 11.00
C LYS A 131 -18.82 1.41 11.94
N GLN A 132 -19.62 2.02 12.81
CA GLN A 132 -20.52 1.31 13.72
C GLN A 132 -21.46 0.37 12.96
N GLY A 133 -22.09 0.84 11.87
CA GLY A 133 -22.96 0.01 11.04
C GLY A 133 -22.24 -1.16 10.35
N ARG A 134 -20.91 -1.10 10.14
CA ARG A 134 -20.11 -2.25 9.67
C ARG A 134 -19.83 -3.23 10.82
N GLU A 135 -19.55 -2.72 12.01
CA GLU A 135 -19.27 -3.52 13.21
C GLU A 135 -20.50 -4.34 13.62
N ASN A 136 -21.68 -3.72 13.74
CA ASN A 136 -22.94 -4.42 14.05
C ASN A 136 -23.26 -5.54 13.03
N ARG A 137 -22.97 -5.31 11.73
CA ARG A 137 -23.15 -6.34 10.68
C ARG A 137 -22.12 -7.48 10.78
N PHE A 138 -20.91 -7.20 11.24
CA PHE A 138 -19.89 -8.21 11.49
C PHE A 138 -20.24 -9.06 12.71
N GLU A 139 -20.71 -8.44 13.79
CA GLU A 139 -21.19 -9.10 15.01
C GLU A 139 -22.37 -10.04 14.71
N LYS A 140 -23.39 -9.56 13.98
CA LYS A 140 -24.50 -10.42 13.55
C LYS A 140 -24.01 -11.65 12.78
N ARG A 141 -23.15 -11.45 11.77
CA ARG A 141 -22.50 -12.55 11.00
C ARG A 141 -21.56 -13.44 11.82
N ARG A 142 -21.18 -13.04 13.03
CA ARG A 142 -20.44 -13.87 13.98
C ARG A 142 -21.40 -14.67 14.86
N GLY A 143 -22.52 -14.10 15.28
CA GLY A 143 -23.62 -14.81 15.95
C GLY A 143 -24.26 -15.89 15.06
N ASP A 144 -24.53 -15.57 13.79
CA ASP A 144 -25.11 -16.50 12.80
C ASP A 144 -24.19 -17.70 12.47
N ARG A 145 -22.91 -17.68 12.86
CA ARG A 145 -21.93 -18.75 12.63
C ARG A 145 -21.57 -19.55 13.90
N GLN A 146 -22.22 -19.25 15.02
CA GLN A 146 -22.07 -19.96 16.30
C GLN A 146 -23.36 -20.69 16.71
N GLN A 147 -24.33 -20.76 15.78
CA GLN A 147 -25.55 -21.55 15.82
C GLN A 147 -25.46 -22.62 14.74
#